data_AF-A0A2W4SY43-F1
#
_entry.id   AF-A0A2W4SY43-F1
#
_cell.length_a   1.000
_cell.length_b   1.000
_cell.length_c   1.000
_cell.angle_alpha   90.00
_cell.angle_beta   90.00
_cell.angle_gamma   90.00
#
_symmetry.space_group_name_H-M   'P 1'
#
loop_
_entity.id
_entity.type
_entity.pdbx_description
1 polymer ?
#
loop_
_entity_poly.entity_id
_entity_poly.type
_entity_poly.pdbx_seq_one_letter_code
_entity_poly.pdbx_strand_id
1 'polypeptide(L)'
;ALNARASGEALERFATPDEAGRALLMRAGEAGGLTARGWTRTLRLARTIADLEGSTGVLRRHIAEALIYRRTTVGAEASFDRQVSSRGEMAAW
;
A
#
# COMPACT_ATOMS: atom_id res chain seq x y z
N ALA A 1 15.12 -2.98 12.44
CA ALA A 1 14.00 -3.92 12.26
C ALA A 1 13.40 -3.73 10.88
N LEU A 2 12.99 -4.79 10.19
CA LEU A 2 12.39 -4.70 8.85
C LEU A 2 11.06 -3.92 8.95
N ASN A 3 10.90 -2.80 8.23
CA ASN A 3 9.70 -1.95 8.27
C ASN A 3 8.38 -2.70 8.04
N ALA A 4 8.43 -3.84 7.33
CA ALA A 4 7.31 -4.74 7.15
C ALA A 4 6.64 -5.20 8.47
N ARG A 5 7.40 -5.24 9.57
CA ARG A 5 6.93 -5.62 10.91
C ARG A 5 6.63 -4.42 11.82
N ALA A 6 6.87 -3.17 11.40
CA ALA A 6 6.65 -2.00 12.24
C ALA A 6 5.16 -1.86 12.61
N SER A 7 4.82 -1.93 13.90
CA SER A 7 3.45 -1.84 14.41
C SER A 7 3.35 -0.88 15.58
N GLY A 8 2.15 -0.35 15.82
CA GLY A 8 1.87 0.55 16.94
C GLY A 8 2.76 1.80 16.91
N GLU A 9 3.33 2.12 18.06
CA GLU A 9 4.14 3.32 18.30
C GLU A 9 5.33 3.47 17.33
N ALA A 10 5.95 2.37 16.89
CA ALA A 10 7.04 2.43 15.91
C ALA A 10 6.57 2.89 14.52
N LEU A 11 5.34 2.55 14.13
CA LEU A 11 4.76 3.02 12.88
C LEU A 11 4.42 4.51 12.98
N GLU A 12 3.84 4.94 14.09
CA GLU A 12 3.53 6.35 14.33
C GLU A 12 4.80 7.21 14.38
N ARG A 13 5.86 6.74 15.05
CA ARG A 13 7.11 7.48 15.18
C ARG A 13 7.87 7.66 13.86
N PHE A 14 7.91 6.64 13.01
CA PHE A 14 8.80 6.63 11.84
C PHE A 14 8.07 6.75 10.50
N ALA A 15 6.80 6.37 10.42
CA ALA A 15 6.01 6.38 9.18
C ALA A 15 5.01 7.54 9.11
N THR A 16 4.99 8.47 10.08
CA THR A 16 4.14 9.66 10.02
C THR A 16 4.47 10.47 8.75
N PRO A 17 3.50 10.68 7.85
CA PRO A 17 3.74 11.46 6.63
C PRO A 17 3.85 12.96 6.92
N ASP A 18 4.36 13.71 5.95
CA ASP A 18 4.12 15.15 5.86
C ASP A 18 2.62 15.46 5.64
N GLU A 19 2.26 16.74 5.74
CA GLU A 19 0.86 17.15 5.63
C GLU A 19 0.26 16.80 4.27
N ALA A 20 1.05 16.99 3.21
CA ALA A 20 0.65 16.67 1.86
C ALA A 20 0.42 15.16 1.66
N GLY A 21 1.21 14.30 2.31
CA GLY A 21 1.07 12.85 2.31
C GLY A 21 -0.14 12.38 3.13
N ARG A 22 -0.41 13.01 4.28
CA ARG A 22 -1.64 12.77 5.07
C ARG A 22 -2.89 13.10 4.25
N ALA A 23 -2.92 14.26 3.60
CA ALA A 23 -4.04 14.66 2.76
C ALA A 23 -4.27 13.68 1.60
N LEU A 24 -3.19 13.14 1.00
CA LEU A 24 -3.30 12.13 -0.06
C LEU A 24 -3.88 10.80 0.45
N LEU A 25 -3.45 10.34 1.64
CA LEU A 25 -4.00 9.13 2.26
C LEU A 25 -5.49 9.27 2.58
N MET A 26 -5.90 10.41 3.14
CA MET A 26 -7.30 10.71 3.45
C MET A 26 -8.17 10.63 2.19
N ARG A 27 -7.76 11.31 1.11
CA ARG A 27 -8.46 11.24 -0.18
C ARG A 27 -8.56 9.82 -0.74
N ALA A 28 -7.50 9.03 -0.59
CA ALA A 28 -7.50 7.63 -1.03
C ALA A 28 -8.47 6.75 -0.21
N GLY A 29 -8.64 7.06 1.08
CA GLY A 29 -9.65 6.46 1.95
C GLY A 29 -11.08 6.85 1.56
N GLU A 30 -11.33 8.16 1.39
CA GLU A 30 -12.64 8.71 1.00
C GLU A 30 -13.11 8.18 -0.36
N ALA A 31 -12.19 7.98 -1.30
CA ALA A 31 -12.49 7.39 -2.61
C ALA A 31 -12.85 5.88 -2.56
N GLY A 32 -13.03 5.30 -1.36
CA GLY A 32 -13.33 3.87 -1.17
C GLY A 32 -12.17 2.93 -1.51
N GLY A 33 -11.00 3.48 -1.87
CA GLY A 33 -9.86 2.70 -2.36
C GLY A 33 -9.00 2.09 -1.27
N LEU A 34 -9.16 2.49 0.00
CA LEU A 34 -8.24 2.17 1.08
C LEU A 34 -8.94 1.77 2.38
N THR A 35 -8.83 0.49 2.76
CA THR A 35 -9.28 0.00 4.07
C THR A 35 -8.30 0.36 5.17
N ALA A 36 -8.69 0.23 6.44
CA ALA A 36 -7.77 0.42 7.58
C ALA A 36 -6.49 -0.43 7.47
N ARG A 37 -6.60 -1.70 7.01
CA ARG A 37 -5.41 -2.53 6.76
C ARG A 37 -4.59 -2.04 5.56
N GLY A 38 -5.26 -1.53 4.53
CA GLY A 38 -4.61 -0.91 3.37
C GLY A 38 -3.84 0.35 3.77
N TRP A 39 -4.38 1.15 4.68
CA TRP A 39 -3.76 2.34 5.25
C TRP A 39 -2.45 1.97 5.96
N THR A 40 -2.50 1.04 6.92
CA THR A 40 -1.31 0.60 7.66
C THR A 40 -0.23 0.04 6.72
N ARG A 41 -0.62 -0.78 5.72
CA ARG A 41 0.33 -1.29 4.72
C ARG A 41 0.96 -0.19 3.89
N THR A 42 0.17 0.80 3.48
CA THR A 42 0.66 1.95 2.69
C THR A 42 1.70 2.73 3.48
N LEU A 43 1.47 2.98 4.77
CA LEU A 43 2.45 3.65 5.64
C LEU A 43 3.76 2.86 5.77
N ARG A 44 3.70 1.54 5.95
CA ARG A 44 4.90 0.68 6.02
C ARG A 44 5.71 0.70 4.73
N LEU A 45 5.02 0.63 3.59
CA LEU A 45 5.64 0.66 2.28
C LEU A 45 6.26 2.03 2.00
N ALA A 46 5.53 3.12 2.28
CA ALA A 46 6.03 4.48 2.14
C ALA A 46 7.25 4.76 3.03
N ARG A 47 7.30 4.22 4.26
CA ARG A 47 8.51 4.27 5.09
C ARG A 47 9.68 3.54 4.44
N THR A 48 9.42 2.36 3.89
CA THR A 48 10.46 1.57 3.20
C THR A 48 11.01 2.33 1.98
N ILE A 49 10.14 2.95 1.18
CA ILE A 49 10.56 3.78 0.05
C ILE A 49 11.38 4.97 0.54
N ALA A 50 10.93 5.66 1.60
CA ALA A 50 11.68 6.78 2.20
C ALA A 50 13.07 6.36 2.67
N ASP A 51 13.19 5.19 3.32
CA ASP A 51 14.47 4.63 3.75
C ASP A 51 15.40 4.32 2.57
N LEU A 52 14.87 3.76 1.48
CA LEU A 52 15.64 3.47 0.27
C LEU A 52 16.13 4.74 -0.42
N GLU A 53 15.37 5.83 -0.33
CA GLU A 53 15.77 7.15 -0.84
C GLU A 53 16.67 7.94 0.13
N GLY A 54 16.94 7.42 1.33
CA GLY A 54 17.67 8.16 2.37
C GLY A 54 16.90 9.37 2.94
N SER A 55 15.57 9.42 2.75
CA SER A 55 14.73 10.49 3.27
C SER A 55 14.47 10.32 4.77
N THR A 56 14.69 11.39 5.54
CA THR A 56 14.43 11.40 6.99
C THR A 56 12.94 11.25 7.29
N GLY A 57 12.08 11.87 6.49
CA GLY A 57 10.62 11.83 6.64
C GLY A 57 9.92 11.04 5.54
N VAL A 58 8.67 10.64 5.83
CA VAL A 58 7.75 10.13 4.82
C VAL A 58 7.08 11.31 4.14
N LEU A 59 7.34 11.50 2.85
CA LEU A 59 6.83 12.61 2.06
C LEU A 59 5.68 12.13 1.16
N ARG A 60 4.88 13.08 0.66
CA ARG A 60 3.77 12.77 -0.26
C ARG A 60 4.16 11.86 -1.43
N ARG A 61 5.37 12.00 -1.99
CA ARG A 61 5.84 11.14 -3.10
C ARG A 61 5.94 9.66 -2.72
N HIS A 62 6.43 9.35 -1.51
CA HIS A 62 6.53 7.97 -1.05
C HIS A 62 5.14 7.36 -0.82
N ILE A 63 4.18 8.17 -0.35
CA ILE A 63 2.77 7.77 -0.21
C ILE A 63 2.17 7.47 -1.58
N ALA A 64 2.36 8.37 -2.56
CA ALA A 64 1.83 8.21 -3.90
C ALA A 64 2.35 6.92 -4.54
N GLU A 65 3.65 6.67 -4.42
CA GLU A 65 4.28 5.45 -4.95
C GLU A 65 3.77 4.19 -4.24
N ALA A 66 3.67 4.21 -2.90
CA ALA A 66 3.12 3.09 -2.14
C ALA A 66 1.66 2.75 -2.55
N LEU A 67 0.83 3.75 -2.82
CA LEU A 67 -0.54 3.56 -3.31
C LEU A 67 -0.57 2.95 -4.72
N ILE A 68 0.35 3.35 -5.60
CA ILE A 68 0.48 2.79 -6.95
C ILE A 68 0.81 1.30 -6.87
N TYR A 69 1.86 0.93 -6.11
CA TYR A 69 2.24 -0.48 -5.95
C TYR A 69 1.10 -1.34 -5.41
N ARG A 70 0.35 -0.83 -4.43
CA ARG A 70 -0.81 -1.55 -3.89
C ARG A 70 -1.90 -1.80 -4.93
N ARG A 71 -2.15 -0.83 -5.82
CA ARG A 71 -3.14 -1.01 -6.89
C ARG A 71 -2.70 -2.11 -7.86
N THR A 72 -1.41 -2.16 -8.19
CA THR A 72 -0.84 -3.20 -9.03
C THR A 72 -0.95 -4.58 -8.39
N THR A 73 -0.73 -4.71 -7.07
CA THR A 73 -0.86 -6.01 -6.39
C THR A 73 -2.32 -6.49 -6.30
N VAL A 74 -3.27 -5.61 -5.95
CA VAL A 74 -4.69 -5.99 -5.85
C VAL A 74 -5.29 -6.26 -7.24
N GLY A 75 -4.89 -5.49 -8.25
CA GLY A 75 -5.31 -5.70 -9.63
C GLY A 75 -4.76 -7.00 -10.21
N ALA A 76 -3.51 -7.34 -9.90
CA ALA A 76 -2.87 -8.57 -10.35
C ALA A 76 -3.55 -9.81 -9.75
N GLU A 77 -3.81 -9.84 -8.43
CA GLU A 77 -4.53 -10.94 -7.76
C GLU A 77 -5.93 -11.14 -8.36
N ALA A 78 -6.71 -10.07 -8.51
CA ALA A 78 -8.06 -10.15 -9.07
C ALA A 78 -8.11 -10.54 -10.57
N SER A 79 -7.06 -10.23 -11.33
CA SER A 79 -6.93 -10.70 -12.72
C SER A 79 -6.54 -12.17 -12.81
N PHE A 80 -5.69 -12.64 -11.90
CA PHE A 80 -5.24 -14.02 -11.84
C PHE A 80 -6.38 -14.98 -11.44
N ASP A 81 -7.14 -14.63 -10.39
CA ASP A 81 -8.28 -15.42 -9.92
C ASP A 81 -9.32 -15.66 -11.02
N ARG A 82 -9.64 -14.61 -11.80
CA ARG A 82 -10.56 -14.73 -12.95
C ARG A 82 -10.04 -15.67 -14.03
N GLN A 83 -8.74 -15.63 -14.32
CA GLN A 83 -8.14 -16.46 -15.35
C GLN A 83 -8.10 -17.94 -14.93
N VAL A 84 -7.87 -18.24 -13.64
CA VAL A 84 -7.92 -19.61 -13.10
C VAL A 84 -9.35 -20.18 -13.14
N SER A 85 -10.36 -19.41 -12.72
CA SER A 85 -11.77 -19.86 -12.78
C SER A 85 -12.22 -20.20 -14.21
N SER A 86 -11.88 -19.38 -15.20
CA SER A 86 -12.21 -19.65 -16.62
C SER A 86 -11.56 -20.92 -17.19
N ARG A 87 -10.43 -21.34 -16.60
CA ARG A 87 -9.65 -22.50 -17.07
C ARG A 87 -10.10 -23.81 -16.41
N GLY A 88 -10.66 -23.74 -15.20
CA GLY A 88 -11.28 -24.87 -14.51
C GLY A 88 -12.59 -25.31 -15.16
N GLU A 89 -13.36 -24.38 -15.74
CA GLU A 89 -14.62 -24.70 -16.42
C GLU A 89 -14.43 -25.41 -17.78
N MET A 90 -13.31 -25.20 -18.47
CA MET A 90 -13.00 -25.90 -19.73
C MET A 90 -12.45 -27.32 -19.54
N ALA A 91 -11.98 -27.68 -18.35
CA ALA A 91 -11.45 -29.03 -18.06
C ALA A 91 -12.53 -30.01 -17.57
N ALA A 92 -13.78 -29.55 -17.46
CA ALA A 92 -14.92 -30.32 -16.95
C ALA A 92 -15.80 -30.96 -18.05
N TRP A 93 -15.33 -31.00 -19.30
CA TRP A 93 -16.02 -31.59 -20.45
C TRP A 93 -15.20 -32.70 -21.10
#